data_AF-A0A6B2V7K1-F1
#
_entry.id   AF-A0A6B2V7K1-F1
#
_cell.length_a   1.000
_cell.length_b   1.000
_cell.length_c   1.000
_cell.angle_alpha   90.00
_cell.angle_beta   90.00
_cell.angle_gamma   90.00
#
_symmetry.space_group_name_H-M   'P 1'
#
loop_
_entity.id
_entity.type
_entity.pdbx_description
1 polymer ?
#
loop_
_entity_poly.entity_id
_entity_poly.type
_entity_poly.pdbx_seq_one_letter_code
_entity_poly.pdbx_strand_id
1 'polypeptide(L)' 'MDHQVTSRDGTRLAYARTGEGPPLVLLSGAMSTGATLAPLAARLAGRFDVLVPDRRGRGASGDTAPYAVEREVEDIAALI' A
#
# COMPACT_ATOMS: atom_id res chain seq x y z
N MET A 1 2.17 -2.71 -9.42
CA MET A 1 1.60 -3.47 -8.30
C MET A 1 1.37 -4.89 -8.77
N ASP A 2 1.92 -5.87 -8.07
CA ASP A 2 1.91 -7.30 -8.38
C ASP A 2 1.09 -8.13 -7.37
N HIS A 3 0.71 -7.53 -6.24
CA HIS A 3 -0.15 -8.13 -5.22
C HIS A 3 -1.40 -7.30 -4.97
N GLN A 4 -2.40 -7.94 -4.36
CA GLN A 4 -3.66 -7.30 -4.01
C GLN A 4 -4.24 -7.85 -2.71
N VAL A 5 -4.95 -6.99 -1.99
CA VAL A 5 -5.72 -7.34 -0.81
C VAL A 5 -7.05 -6.58 -0.80
N THR A 6 -8.00 -7.03 0.02
CA THR A 6 -9.30 -6.37 0.18
C THR A 6 -9.37 -5.74 1.56
N SER A 7 -9.58 -4.43 1.59
CA SER A 7 -9.85 -3.66 2.81
C SER A 7 -11.19 -4.04 3.43
N ARG A 8 -11.40 -3.65 4.68
CA ARG A 8 -12.61 -3.99 5.45
C ARG A 8 -13.90 -3.50 4.79
N ASP A 9 -13.86 -2.37 4.10
CA ASP A 9 -15.00 -1.80 3.37
C ASP A 9 -15.20 -2.40 1.97
N GLY A 10 -14.42 -3.42 1.60
CA GLY A 10 -14.45 -4.06 0.28
C GLY A 10 -13.55 -3.41 -0.76
N THR A 11 -12.84 -2.32 -0.43
CA THR A 11 -11.90 -1.68 -1.36
C THR A 11 -10.77 -2.64 -1.71
N ARG A 12 -10.58 -2.89 -3.01
CA ARG A 12 -9.42 -3.66 -3.50
C ARG A 12 -8.19 -2.77 -3.53
N LEU A 13 -7.15 -3.15 -2.81
CA LEU A 13 -5.90 -2.41 -2.73
C LEU A 13 -4.83 -3.17 -3.50
N ALA A 14 -4.22 -2.51 -4.47
CA ALA A 14 -3.06 -3.03 -5.19
C ALA A 14 -1.78 -2.58 -4.47
N TYR A 15 -0.81 -3.47 -4.34
CA TYR A 15 0.47 -3.15 -3.71
C TYR A 15 1.63 -3.89 -4.38
N ALA A 16 2.83 -3.38 -4.14
CA ALA A 16 4.08 -4.08 -4.42
C ALA A 16 4.66 -4.65 -3.13
N ARG A 17 5.30 -5.83 -3.20
CA ARG A 17 6.00 -6.43 -2.07
C ARG A 17 7.40 -6.83 -2.49
N THR A 18 8.40 -6.51 -1.67
CA THR A 18 9.79 -6.88 -1.98
C THR A 18 10.64 -6.97 -0.73
N GLY A 19 11.62 -7.88 -0.74
CA GLY A 19 12.49 -8.13 0.39
C GLY A 19 11.94 -9.18 1.36
N GLU A 20 12.70 -9.39 2.42
CA GLU A 20 12.41 -10.36 3.47
C GLU A 20 12.78 -9.72 4.83
N GLY A 21 12.08 -10.11 5.90
CA GLY A 21 12.31 -9.58 7.25
C GLY A 21 11.05 -8.99 7.89
N PRO A 22 11.18 -8.11 8.89
CA PRO A 22 10.03 -7.47 9.52
C PRO A 22 9.23 -6.64 8.49
N PRO A 23 7.89 -6.60 8.61
CA PRO A 23 7.05 -5.87 7.66
C PRO A 23 7.25 -4.35 7.80
N LEU A 24 7.37 -3.68 6.67
CA LEU A 24 7.44 -2.22 6.58
C LEU A 24 6.49 -1.72 5.48
N VAL A 25 5.47 -0.97 5.87
CA VAL A 25 4.54 -0.34 4.93
C VAL A 25 5.05 1.06 4.57
N LEU A 26 5.28 1.33 3.28
CA LEU A 26 5.65 2.66 2.79
C LEU A 26 4.44 3.32 2.12
N LEU A 27 3.92 4.38 2.73
CA LEU A 27 2.77 5.12 2.23
C LEU A 27 3.21 6.36 1.45
N SER A 28 2.70 6.48 0.23
CA SER A 28 2.95 7.63 -0.63
C SER A 28 2.07 8.82 -0.23
N GLY A 29 2.50 10.03 -0.62
CA GLY A 29 1.75 11.26 -0.38
C GLY A 29 0.41 11.31 -1.12
N ALA A 30 -0.49 12.20 -0.70
CA ALA A 30 -1.90 12.23 -1.12
C ALA A 30 -2.16 12.26 -2.64
N MET A 31 -1.24 12.86 -3.40
CA MET A 31 -1.32 13.05 -4.85
C MET A 31 -0.31 12.17 -5.61
N SER A 32 0.03 11.01 -5.06
CA SER A 32 1.03 10.10 -5.64
C SER A 32 0.59 8.65 -5.56
N THR A 33 1.25 7.80 -6.35
CA THR A 33 1.09 6.34 -6.32
C THR A 33 2.26 5.69 -5.59
N GLY A 34 2.11 4.43 -5.20
CA GLY A 34 3.16 3.67 -4.55
C GLY A 34 4.40 3.50 -5.44
N ALA A 35 4.24 3.55 -6.77
CA ALA A 35 5.35 3.50 -7.72
C ALA A 35 6.43 4.57 -7.48
N THR A 36 6.06 5.72 -6.92
CA THR A 36 7.01 6.80 -6.57
C THR A 36 8.02 6.40 -5.49
N LEU A 37 7.69 5.37 -4.69
CA LEU A 37 8.52 4.87 -3.59
C LEU A 37 9.42 3.69 -4.00
N ALA A 38 9.36 3.21 -5.24
CA ALA A 38 10.14 2.05 -5.70
C ALA A 38 11.65 2.17 -5.43
N PRO A 39 12.32 3.32 -5.64
CA PRO A 39 13.74 3.47 -5.31
C PRO A 39 14.04 3.29 -3.82
N LEU A 40 13.14 3.77 -2.94
CA LEU A 40 13.29 3.62 -1.50
C LEU A 40 13.03 2.17 -1.07
N ALA A 41 12.00 1.53 -1.62
CA ALA A 41 11.67 0.14 -1.34
C ALA A 41 12.84 -0.79 -1.68
N ALA A 42 13.47 -0.62 -2.85
CA ALA A 42 14.63 -1.40 -3.26
C ALA A 42 15.82 -1.25 -2.29
N ARG A 43 16.02 -0.08 -1.68
CA ARG A 43 17.09 0.17 -0.70
C ARG A 43 16.80 -0.42 0.68
N LEU A 44 15.54 -0.69 0.99
CA LEU A 44 15.10 -1.23 2.28
C LEU A 44 14.85 -2.75 2.24
N ALA A 45 14.65 -3.33 1.06
CA ALA A 45 14.36 -4.75 0.82
C ALA A 45 15.41 -5.72 1.39
N GLY A 46 16.66 -5.29 1.59
CA GLY A 46 17.70 -6.12 2.20
C GLY A 46 17.56 -6.28 3.72
N ARG A 47 16.61 -5.59 4.37
CA ARG A 47 16.40 -5.62 5.83
C ARG A 47 14.94 -5.80 6.24
N PHE A 48 14.00 -5.51 5.35
CA PHE A 48 12.58 -5.50 5.61
C PHE A 48 11.84 -6.19 4.47
N ASP A 49 10.71 -6.80 4.81
CA ASP A 49 9.66 -7.12 3.86
C ASP A 49 8.86 -5.84 3.60
N VAL A 50 9.11 -5.20 2.47
CA VAL A 50 8.59 -3.86 2.16
C VAL A 50 7.30 -3.98 1.36
N LEU A 51 6.22 -3.43 1.90
CA LEU A 51 4.91 -3.34 1.25
C LEU A 51 4.65 -1.90 0.81
N VAL A 52 4.33 -1.71 -0.46
CA VAL A 52 4.09 -0.39 -1.05
C VAL A 52 2.72 -0.38 -1.72
N PRO A 53 1.65 -0.01 -1.00
CA PRO A 53 0.31 0.07 -1.57
C PRO A 53 0.16 1.31 -2.47
N ASP A 54 -0.67 1.16 -3.50
CA ASP A 54 -1.43 2.28 -4.01
C ASP A 54 -2.58 2.53 -3.02
N ARG A 55 -2.66 3.74 -2.47
CA ARG A 55 -3.78 4.12 -1.57
C ARG A 55 -5.12 4.06 -2.31
N ARG A 56 -6.22 3.93 -1.56
CA ARG A 56 -7.58 3.99 -2.13
C ARG A 56 -7.74 5.16 -3.11
N GLY A 57 -8.31 4.90 -4.28
CA GLY A 57 -8.50 5.86 -5.37
C GLY A 57 -7.22 6.31 -6.09
N ARG A 58 -6.09 5.63 -5.86
CA ARG A 58 -4.82 5.91 -6.55
C ARG A 58 -4.38 4.67 -7.33
N GLY A 59 -3.67 4.91 -8.43
CA GLY A 59 -3.01 3.86 -9.21
C GLY A 59 -3.95 2.70 -9.56
N ALA A 60 -3.57 1.48 -9.17
CA ALA A 60 -4.33 0.27 -9.45
C ALA A 60 -5.31 -0.14 -8.33
N SER A 61 -5.46 0.67 -7.27
CA SER A 61 -6.42 0.43 -6.19
C SER A 61 -7.80 0.94 -6.53
N GLY A 62 -8.83 0.31 -5.95
CA GLY A 62 -10.21 0.75 -6.04
C GLY A 62 -10.48 2.04 -5.29
N ASP A 63 -11.64 2.65 -5.57
CA ASP A 63 -12.03 3.98 -5.13
C ASP A 63 -13.39 3.96 -4.42
N THR A 64 -13.47 3.28 -3.27
CA THR A 64 -14.72 3.17 -2.51
C THR A 64 -14.91 4.39 -1.61
N ALA A 65 -16.05 5.06 -1.77
CA ALA A 65 -16.50 6.13 -0.90
C ALA A 65 -17.19 5.59 0.38
N PRO A 66 -17.21 6.35 1.49
CA PRO A 66 -16.65 7.69 1.66
C PRO A 66 -15.15 7.69 1.94
N TYR A 67 -14.50 8.83 1.68
CA TYR A 67 -13.14 9.08 2.17
C TYR A 67 -13.19 9.49 3.63
N ALA A 68 -12.57 8.69 4.50
CA ALA A 68 -12.39 9.01 5.91
C ALA A 68 -11.07 8.43 6.42
N VAL A 69 -10.52 9.01 7.48
CA VAL A 69 -9.24 8.59 8.06
C VAL A 69 -9.30 7.13 8.52
N GLU A 70 -10.43 6.71 9.07
CA GLU A 70 -10.67 5.34 9.54
C GLU A 70 -10.56 4.35 8.39
N ARG A 71 -10.95 4.74 7.18
CA ARG A 71 -10.86 3.86 6.01
C ARG A 71 -9.41 3.68 5.55
N GLU A 72 -8.59 4.72 5.65
CA GLU A 72 -7.14 4.62 5.39
C GLU A 72 -6.43 3.77 6.45
N VAL A 73 -6.85 3.83 7.72
CA VAL A 73 -6.35 2.94 8.77
C VAL A 73 -6.70 1.49 8.48
N GLU A 74 -7.94 1.22 8.06
CA GLU A 74 -8.38 -0.12 7.66
C GLU A 74 -7.62 -0.64 6.42
N ASP A 75 -7.29 0.23 5.47
CA ASP A 75 -6.47 -0.12 4.31
C ASP A 75 -5.08 -0.58 4.70
N ILE A 76 -4.44 0.14 5.63
CA ILE A 76 -3.10 -0.21 6.13
C ILE A 76 -3.17 -1.52 6.92
N ALA A 77 -4.20 -1.69 7.76
CA ALA A 77 -4.40 -2.90 8.54
C ALA A 77 -4.61 -4.14 7.66
N ALA A 78 -5.19 -3.99 6.46
CA ALA A 78 -5.38 -5.09 5.53
C ALA A 78 -4.07 -5.60 4.90
N LEU A 79 -2.96 -4.85 5.00
CA LEU A 79 -1.68 -5.23 4.39
C LEU A 79 -0.82 -6.13 5.29
N ILE A 80 -1.11 -6.22 6.58
CA ILE A 80 -0.26 -6.88 7.60
C ILE A 80 -0.93 -8.07 8.27
#